data_AF-A0A9D8WY08-F1
#
_entry.id   AF-A0A9D8WY08-F1
#
_cell.length_a   1.000
_cell.length_b   1.000
_cell.length_c   1.000
_cell.angle_alpha   90.00
_cell.angle_beta   90.00
_cell.angle_gamma   90.00
#
_symmetry.space_group_name_H-M   'P 1'
#
loop_
_entity.id
_entity.type
_entity.pdbx_description
1 polymer ?
#
loop_
_entity_poly.entity_id
_entity_poly.type
_entity_poly.pdbx_seq_one_letter_code
_entity_poly.pdbx_strand_id
1 'polypeptide(L)'
;MKIQISGNIGEYYVQTLCMLFFPGVKFSKAESADSALSAVVSVEDMGDTVSATVTLTNERGSETASASEEKNAHAKVSSEQIACGKAFFEAGRKLTGLNPSWGILTGVRPAKLAIADLNHGKSKNEVRNALTKEYLVTPKKASLVTEIAAVEKEIIDRVKPTSCSLYISIPFCPSRCSYCSFVSFTSAKLLGLLDSYLERLCHDINETVDTIRELGLDITTVYIGGGTPTTLNEKQLQILLGAITARID
;
A
#
# COMPACT_ATOMS: atom_id res chain seq x y z
N MET A 1 7.40 17.67 -13.99
CA MET A 1 7.08 16.78 -15.12
C MET A 1 5.69 17.09 -15.64
N LYS A 2 5.56 17.24 -16.96
CA LYS A 2 4.27 17.39 -17.66
C LYS A 2 3.74 16.00 -18.03
N ILE A 3 2.46 15.75 -17.76
CA ILE A 3 1.81 14.48 -18.11
C ILE A 3 0.62 14.81 -19.02
N GLN A 4 0.52 14.13 -20.15
CA GLN A 4 -0.62 14.16 -21.06
C GLN A 4 -1.16 12.75 -21.18
N ILE A 5 -2.47 12.59 -20.96
CA ILE A 5 -3.15 11.29 -20.95
C ILE A 5 -4.36 11.37 -21.89
N SER A 6 -4.46 10.43 -22.81
CA SER A 6 -5.65 10.16 -23.61
C SER A 6 -6.10 8.71 -23.39
N GLY A 7 -7.41 8.49 -23.33
CA GLY A 7 -8.00 7.18 -23.11
C GLY A 7 -8.32 6.86 -21.65
N ASN A 8 -8.74 5.61 -21.39
CA ASN A 8 -9.23 5.16 -20.10
C ASN A 8 -8.10 4.74 -19.16
N ILE A 9 -7.34 5.69 -18.61
CA ILE A 9 -6.30 5.40 -17.61
C ILE A 9 -6.20 6.50 -16.55
N GLY A 10 -6.05 6.08 -15.29
CA GLY A 10 -6.00 7.01 -14.15
C GLY A 10 -4.68 7.79 -14.05
N GLU A 11 -4.77 9.11 -13.89
CA GLU A 11 -3.60 10.00 -13.75
C GLU A 11 -2.65 9.56 -12.62
N TYR A 12 -3.19 9.16 -11.47
CA TYR A 12 -2.40 8.69 -10.33
C TYR A 12 -1.55 7.46 -10.67
N TYR A 13 -2.08 6.51 -11.44
CA TYR A 13 -1.32 5.33 -11.85
C TYR A 13 -0.12 5.73 -12.73
N VAL A 14 -0.34 6.60 -13.71
CA VAL A 14 0.74 7.13 -14.57
C VAL A 14 1.79 7.88 -13.73
N GLN A 15 1.37 8.71 -12.77
CA GLN A 15 2.29 9.39 -11.85
C GLN A 15 3.15 8.39 -11.05
N THR A 16 2.57 7.28 -10.58
CA THR A 16 3.35 6.25 -9.88
C THR A 16 4.37 5.55 -10.77
N LEU A 17 4.04 5.32 -12.04
CA LEU A 17 4.99 4.78 -13.03
C LEU A 17 6.13 5.78 -13.33
N CYS A 18 5.82 7.08 -13.44
CA CYS A 18 6.85 8.12 -13.58
C CYS A 18 7.86 8.07 -12.42
N MET A 19 7.39 7.91 -11.18
CA MET A 19 8.28 7.85 -10.01
C MET A 19 9.20 6.62 -9.99
N LEU A 20 8.89 5.54 -10.72
CA LEU A 20 9.78 4.38 -10.85
C LEU A 20 11.07 4.72 -11.61
N PHE A 21 10.97 5.59 -12.61
CA PHE A 21 12.08 5.97 -13.49
C PHE A 21 12.66 7.36 -13.16
N PHE A 22 11.88 8.21 -12.50
CA PHE A 22 12.24 9.57 -12.10
C PHE A 22 11.92 9.80 -10.61
N PRO A 23 12.73 9.26 -9.67
CA PRO A 23 12.47 9.38 -8.24
C PRO A 23 12.40 10.83 -7.76
N GLY A 24 11.40 11.17 -6.94
CA GLY A 24 11.22 12.51 -6.38
C GLY A 24 10.65 13.55 -7.36
N VAL A 25 10.27 13.13 -8.58
CA VAL A 25 9.63 14.01 -9.56
C VAL A 25 8.33 14.61 -9.00
N LYS A 26 8.13 15.90 -9.25
CA LYS A 26 6.87 16.61 -8.97
C LYS A 26 6.07 16.81 -10.24
N PHE A 27 4.75 16.73 -10.12
CA PHE A 27 3.80 16.88 -11.22
C PHE A 27 3.17 18.27 -11.17
N SER A 28 3.06 18.93 -12.32
CA SER A 28 2.42 20.25 -12.45
C SER A 28 1.29 20.17 -13.47
N LYS A 29 0.16 20.80 -13.16
CA LYS A 29 -0.95 21.00 -14.11
C LYS A 29 -0.80 22.27 -14.96
N ALA A 30 0.16 23.13 -14.64
CA ALA A 30 0.34 24.40 -15.35
C ALA A 30 1.06 24.19 -16.70
N GLU A 31 0.48 24.72 -17.78
CA GLU A 31 0.99 24.62 -19.16
C GLU A 31 2.37 25.28 -19.36
N SER A 32 2.76 26.21 -18.48
CA SER A 32 3.97 27.02 -18.56
C SER A 32 5.20 26.43 -17.88
N ALA A 33 5.14 25.20 -17.37
CA ALA A 33 6.32 24.55 -16.82
C ALA A 33 7.21 24.07 -17.97
N ASP A 34 8.27 24.83 -18.25
CA ASP A 34 9.41 24.49 -19.12
C ASP A 34 10.18 23.29 -18.53
N SER A 35 9.50 22.15 -18.49
CA SER A 35 9.96 20.91 -17.90
C SER A 35 10.43 20.04 -19.04
N ALA A 36 11.76 19.94 -19.21
CA ALA A 36 12.38 19.00 -20.16
C ALA A 36 11.89 17.55 -19.98
N LEU A 37 11.33 17.22 -18.81
CA LEU A 37 10.72 15.94 -18.49
C LEU A 37 9.21 15.91 -18.76
N SER A 38 8.76 15.04 -19.67
CA SER A 38 7.34 14.82 -19.97
C SER A 38 6.99 13.34 -20.20
N ALA A 39 5.71 13.01 -20.01
CA ALA A 39 5.11 11.74 -20.40
C ALA A 39 3.83 12.00 -21.20
N VAL A 40 3.72 11.35 -22.36
CA VAL A 40 2.51 11.29 -23.16
C VAL A 40 2.04 9.84 -23.18
N VAL A 41 0.81 9.60 -22.75
CA VAL A 41 0.22 8.27 -22.62
C VAL A 41 -1.09 8.25 -23.41
N SER A 42 -1.21 7.33 -24.36
CA SER A 42 -2.46 7.05 -25.06
C SER A 42 -2.87 5.61 -24.81
N VAL A 43 -4.13 5.39 -24.41
CA VAL A 43 -4.72 4.06 -24.24
C VAL A 43 -5.96 3.95 -25.13
N GLU A 44 -5.97 2.96 -26.01
CA GLU A 44 -7.00 2.73 -27.02
C GLU A 44 -7.66 1.37 -26.82
N ASP A 45 -8.99 1.39 -26.85
CA ASP A 45 -9.81 0.19 -26.81
C ASP A 45 -10.03 -0.33 -28.24
N MET A 46 -9.60 -1.57 -28.48
CA MET A 46 -9.64 -2.25 -29.79
C MET A 46 -10.66 -3.41 -29.78
N GLY A 47 -11.69 -3.35 -28.93
CA GLY A 47 -12.70 -4.40 -28.80
C GLY A 47 -12.29 -5.45 -27.77
N ASP A 48 -11.68 -6.56 -28.21
CA ASP A 48 -11.23 -7.64 -27.31
C ASP A 48 -9.86 -7.38 -26.69
N THR A 49 -9.14 -6.36 -27.18
CA THR A 49 -7.82 -5.97 -26.71
C THR A 49 -7.77 -4.49 -26.37
N VAL A 50 -6.84 -4.12 -25.50
CA VAL A 50 -6.47 -2.74 -25.20
C VAL A 50 -5.02 -2.54 -25.64
N SER A 51 -4.74 -1.43 -26.31
CA SER A 51 -3.39 -1.03 -26.67
C SER A 51 -3.00 0.26 -25.97
N ALA A 52 -1.78 0.35 -25.47
CA ALA A 52 -1.24 1.57 -24.90
C ALA A 52 0.05 1.96 -25.61
N THR A 53 0.22 3.26 -25.86
CA THR A 53 1.45 3.86 -26.37
C THR A 53 1.92 4.93 -25.40
N VAL A 54 3.19 4.87 -25.02
CA VAL A 54 3.81 5.79 -24.07
C VAL A 54 5.06 6.40 -24.70
N THR A 55 5.13 7.71 -24.69
CA THR A 55 6.32 8.49 -25.03
C THR A 55 6.83 9.20 -23.79
N LEU A 56 8.10 8.95 -23.45
CA LEU A 56 8.80 9.65 -22.37
C LEU A 56 9.89 10.52 -22.96
N THR A 57 9.99 11.76 -22.48
CA THR A 57 11.01 12.70 -22.93
C THR A 57 11.73 13.28 -21.73
N ASN A 58 13.05 13.36 -21.79
CA ASN A 58 13.89 14.08 -20.83
C ASN A 58 15.01 14.83 -21.58
N GLU A 59 15.96 15.42 -20.86
CA GLU A 59 17.10 16.15 -21.43
C GLU A 59 18.00 15.30 -22.36
N ARG A 60 17.96 13.96 -22.23
CA ARG A 60 18.77 13.02 -23.02
C ARG A 60 18.11 12.61 -24.33
N GLY A 61 16.81 12.83 -24.49
CA GLY A 61 16.07 12.44 -25.68
C GLY A 61 14.64 12.01 -25.37
N SER A 62 14.04 11.33 -26.34
CA SER A 62 12.69 10.82 -26.27
C SER A 62 12.64 9.36 -26.68
N GLU A 63 11.91 8.56 -25.93
CA GLU A 63 11.71 7.13 -26.20
C GLU A 63 10.21 6.82 -26.21
N THR A 64 9.81 5.98 -27.17
CA THR A 64 8.42 5.55 -27.33
C THR A 64 8.35 4.02 -27.31
N ALA A 65 7.33 3.50 -26.63
CA ALA A 65 7.00 2.09 -26.67
C ALA A 65 5.50 1.88 -26.61
N SER A 66 5.06 0.72 -27.11
CA SER A 66 3.67 0.31 -27.10
C SER A 66 3.54 -1.11 -26.58
N ALA A 67 2.40 -1.42 -25.97
CA ALA A 67 2.06 -2.75 -25.51
C ALA A 67 0.55 -2.96 -25.61
N SER A 68 0.13 -4.21 -25.78
CA SER A 68 -1.27 -4.58 -25.89
C SER A 68 -1.61 -5.74 -24.98
N GLU A 69 -2.84 -5.75 -24.46
CA GLU A 69 -3.36 -6.75 -23.54
C GLU A 69 -4.77 -7.16 -23.93
N GLU A 70 -5.07 -8.45 -23.82
CA GLU A 70 -6.44 -8.97 -23.93
C GLU A 70 -7.28 -8.51 -22.74
N LYS A 71 -8.56 -8.21 -23.00
CA LYS A 71 -9.48 -7.83 -21.94
C LYS A 71 -9.81 -9.02 -21.06
N ASN A 72 -9.65 -8.83 -19.75
CA ASN A 72 -10.04 -9.82 -18.76
C ASN A 72 -10.87 -9.17 -17.65
N ALA A 73 -12.19 -9.33 -17.71
CA ALA A 73 -13.13 -8.76 -16.75
C ALA A 73 -12.98 -9.33 -15.32
N HIS A 74 -12.32 -10.48 -15.17
CA HIS A 74 -12.09 -11.13 -13.88
C HIS A 74 -10.70 -10.83 -13.30
N ALA A 75 -9.87 -10.08 -14.01
CA ALA A 75 -8.55 -9.71 -13.54
C ALA A 75 -8.63 -8.60 -12.46
N LYS A 76 -7.72 -8.69 -11.49
CA LYS A 76 -7.64 -7.73 -10.37
C LYS A 76 -6.97 -6.40 -10.76
N VAL A 77 -6.15 -6.43 -11.81
CA VAL A 77 -5.53 -5.27 -12.44
C VAL A 77 -6.13 -5.17 -13.83
N SER A 78 -6.57 -3.98 -14.23
CA SER A 78 -7.25 -3.82 -15.51
C SER A 78 -6.29 -4.00 -16.69
N SER A 79 -6.80 -4.43 -17.84
CA SER A 79 -5.98 -4.60 -19.05
C SER A 79 -5.37 -3.27 -19.50
N GLU A 80 -6.06 -2.13 -19.29
CA GLU A 80 -5.52 -0.78 -19.52
C GLU A 80 -4.30 -0.50 -18.65
N GLN A 81 -4.34 -0.87 -17.36
CA GLN A 81 -3.19 -0.70 -16.47
C GLN A 81 -2.02 -1.58 -16.88
N ILE A 82 -2.27 -2.83 -17.27
CA ILE A 82 -1.21 -3.75 -17.69
C ILE A 82 -0.57 -3.26 -19.00
N ALA A 83 -1.37 -2.93 -20.02
CA ALA A 83 -0.88 -2.41 -21.30
C ALA A 83 -0.09 -1.11 -21.10
N CYS A 84 -0.67 -0.14 -20.39
CA CYS A 84 -0.01 1.13 -20.08
C CYS A 84 1.27 0.89 -19.28
N GLY A 85 1.25 0.05 -18.26
CA GLY A 85 2.40 -0.27 -17.44
C GLY A 85 3.54 -0.87 -18.26
N LYS A 86 3.25 -1.85 -19.13
CA LYS A 86 4.26 -2.50 -19.99
C LYS A 86 4.87 -1.52 -20.99
N ALA A 87 4.05 -0.73 -21.67
CA ALA A 87 4.52 0.32 -22.58
C ALA A 87 5.40 1.35 -21.85
N PHE A 88 4.95 1.82 -20.68
CA PHE A 88 5.70 2.76 -19.87
C PHE A 88 7.03 2.19 -19.39
N PHE A 89 7.03 0.94 -18.92
CA PHE A 89 8.22 0.26 -18.42
C PHE A 89 9.28 0.12 -19.52
N GLU A 90 8.87 -0.24 -20.74
CA GLU A 90 9.80 -0.36 -21.86
C GLU A 90 10.35 0.99 -22.32
N ALA A 91 9.51 2.03 -22.46
CA ALA A 91 9.97 3.38 -22.78
C ALA A 91 10.93 3.92 -21.70
N GLY A 92 10.59 3.71 -20.42
CA GLY A 92 11.41 4.13 -19.28
C GLY A 92 12.76 3.43 -19.23
N ARG A 93 12.80 2.12 -19.51
CA ARG A 93 14.04 1.34 -19.61
C ARG A 93 14.96 1.86 -20.70
N LYS A 94 14.42 2.11 -21.90
CA LYS A 94 15.21 2.65 -23.02
C LYS A 94 15.77 4.03 -22.69
N LEU A 95 14.96 4.90 -22.09
CA LEU A 95 15.33 6.29 -21.83
C LEU A 95 16.33 6.46 -20.68
N THR A 96 16.21 5.64 -19.63
CA THR A 96 16.97 5.81 -18.38
C THR A 96 18.03 4.73 -18.16
N GLY A 97 17.93 3.58 -18.82
CA GLY A 97 18.73 2.38 -18.55
C GLY A 97 18.36 1.66 -17.25
N LEU A 98 17.41 2.17 -16.46
CA LEU A 98 16.98 1.56 -15.20
C LEU A 98 16.06 0.37 -15.45
N ASN A 99 16.20 -0.70 -14.66
CA ASN A 99 15.30 -1.85 -14.70
C ASN A 99 14.68 -2.11 -13.31
N PRO A 100 13.57 -1.41 -12.96
CA PRO A 100 12.95 -1.54 -11.64
C PRO A 100 12.57 -2.99 -11.30
N SER A 101 13.04 -3.49 -10.15
CA SER A 101 12.91 -4.91 -9.80
C SER A 101 11.47 -5.44 -9.61
N TRP A 102 10.52 -4.52 -9.42
CA TRP A 102 9.09 -4.79 -9.23
C TRP A 102 8.26 -4.61 -10.51
N GLY A 103 8.90 -4.36 -11.66
CA GLY A 103 8.20 -4.23 -12.92
C GLY A 103 7.21 -3.06 -12.92
N ILE A 104 5.95 -3.36 -13.28
CA ILE A 104 4.86 -2.38 -13.38
C ILE A 104 4.01 -2.28 -12.11
N LEU A 105 4.35 -3.06 -11.07
CA LEU A 105 3.62 -3.01 -9.80
C LEU A 105 3.93 -1.71 -9.07
N THR A 106 2.88 -0.93 -8.82
CA THR A 106 2.95 0.29 -8.02
C THR A 106 2.15 0.13 -6.73
N GLY A 107 2.68 0.66 -5.62
CA GLY A 107 2.06 0.56 -4.28
C GLY A 107 2.88 -0.24 -3.26
N VAL A 108 2.33 -0.36 -2.04
CA VAL A 108 3.09 -0.77 -0.84
C VAL A 108 2.97 -2.27 -0.48
N ARG A 109 1.97 -2.99 -1.00
CA ARG A 109 1.70 -4.41 -0.61
C ARG A 109 1.57 -5.36 -1.81
N PRO A 110 2.67 -5.67 -2.52
CA PRO A 110 2.66 -6.57 -3.67
C PRO A 110 2.23 -8.01 -3.33
N ALA A 111 2.41 -8.43 -2.06
CA ALA A 111 1.97 -9.75 -1.59
C ALA A 111 0.45 -9.98 -1.73
N LYS A 112 -0.38 -8.92 -1.77
CA LYS A 112 -1.83 -9.03 -1.94
C LYS A 112 -2.24 -9.63 -3.30
N LEU A 113 -1.41 -9.50 -4.33
CA LEU A 113 -1.64 -10.15 -5.63
C LEU A 113 -1.34 -11.64 -5.52
N ALA A 114 -0.16 -11.98 -4.99
CA ALA A 114 0.25 -13.37 -4.79
C ALA A 114 -0.70 -14.16 -3.87
N ILE A 115 -1.16 -13.56 -2.76
CA ILE A 115 -2.14 -14.21 -1.86
C ILE A 115 -3.45 -14.52 -2.58
N ALA A 116 -3.95 -13.59 -3.40
CA ALA A 116 -5.19 -13.81 -4.14
C ALA A 116 -5.07 -14.99 -5.11
N ASP A 117 -3.94 -15.07 -5.82
CA ASP A 117 -3.64 -16.19 -6.71
C ASP A 117 -3.53 -17.53 -5.97
N LEU A 118 -2.85 -17.56 -4.83
CA LEU A 118 -2.78 -18.75 -3.98
C LEU A 118 -4.17 -19.17 -3.45
N ASN A 119 -5.03 -18.21 -3.11
CA ASN A 119 -6.40 -18.48 -2.68
C ASN A 119 -7.28 -19.03 -3.80
N HIS A 120 -6.99 -18.69 -5.06
CA HIS A 120 -7.63 -19.30 -6.24
C HIS A 120 -7.02 -20.66 -6.62
N GLY A 121 -6.15 -21.22 -5.78
CA GLY A 121 -5.59 -22.56 -5.98
C GLY A 121 -4.37 -22.62 -6.91
N LYS A 122 -3.82 -21.49 -7.36
CA LYS A 122 -2.58 -21.50 -8.15
C LYS A 122 -1.41 -21.99 -7.30
N SER A 123 -0.54 -22.80 -7.89
CA SER A 123 0.72 -23.22 -7.28
C SER A 123 1.71 -22.06 -7.14
N LYS A 124 2.66 -22.15 -6.21
CA LYS A 124 3.74 -21.15 -6.07
C LYS A 124 4.48 -20.88 -7.39
N ASN A 125 4.64 -21.90 -8.25
CA ASN A 125 5.30 -21.74 -9.54
C ASN A 125 4.45 -20.91 -10.52
N GLU A 126 3.15 -21.17 -10.58
CA GLU A 126 2.21 -20.38 -11.40
C GLU A 126 2.16 -18.92 -10.93
N VAL A 127 2.13 -18.67 -9.62
CA VAL A 127 2.16 -17.30 -9.08
C VAL A 127 3.45 -16.57 -9.47
N ARG A 128 4.62 -17.21 -9.30
CA ARG A 128 5.91 -16.61 -9.72
C ARG A 128 5.91 -16.30 -11.23
N ASN A 129 5.40 -17.22 -12.04
CA ASN A 129 5.33 -17.05 -13.48
C ASN A 129 4.39 -15.90 -13.88
N ALA A 130 3.21 -15.81 -13.27
CA ALA A 130 2.28 -14.71 -13.48
C ALA A 130 2.92 -13.36 -13.11
N LEU A 131 3.56 -13.28 -11.94
CA LEU A 131 4.25 -12.07 -11.49
C LEU A 131 5.34 -11.59 -12.46
N THR A 132 6.14 -12.53 -12.99
CA THR A 132 7.21 -12.19 -13.92
C THR A 132 6.69 -11.88 -15.34
N LYS A 133 5.68 -12.59 -15.83
CA LYS A 133 5.16 -12.40 -17.20
C LYS A 133 4.20 -11.23 -17.33
N GLU A 134 3.22 -11.14 -16.43
CA GLU A 134 2.16 -10.14 -16.52
C GLU A 134 2.63 -8.79 -15.98
N TYR A 135 3.35 -8.81 -14.86
CA TYR A 135 3.72 -7.57 -14.16
C TYR A 135 5.21 -7.20 -14.28
N LEU A 136 5.99 -7.94 -15.07
CA LEU A 136 7.43 -7.70 -15.28
C LEU A 136 8.26 -7.71 -14.00
N VAL A 137 7.79 -8.37 -12.94
CA VAL A 137 8.52 -8.50 -11.67
C VAL A 137 9.72 -9.41 -11.88
N THR A 138 10.90 -9.00 -11.43
CA THR A 138 12.11 -9.83 -11.56
C THR A 138 11.94 -11.18 -10.86
N PRO A 139 12.50 -12.29 -11.38
CA PRO A 139 12.34 -13.62 -10.79
C PRO A 139 12.67 -13.68 -9.28
N LYS A 140 13.72 -12.95 -8.87
CA LYS A 140 14.12 -12.83 -7.46
C LYS A 140 13.01 -12.21 -6.59
N LYS A 141 12.38 -11.13 -7.05
CA LYS A 141 11.29 -10.47 -6.31
C LYS A 141 10.00 -11.29 -6.36
N ALA A 142 9.69 -11.90 -7.51
CA ALA A 142 8.54 -12.79 -7.66
C ALA A 142 8.65 -13.99 -6.69
N SER A 143 9.83 -14.60 -6.56
CA SER A 143 10.07 -15.66 -5.59
C SER A 143 9.88 -15.17 -4.15
N LEU A 144 10.52 -14.05 -3.79
CA LEU A 144 10.43 -13.49 -2.43
C LEU A 144 8.99 -13.20 -2.03
N VAL A 145 8.23 -12.49 -2.87
CA VAL A 145 6.85 -12.11 -2.55
C VAL A 145 5.91 -13.31 -2.52
N THR A 146 6.17 -14.35 -3.32
CA THR A 146 5.39 -15.60 -3.30
C THR A 146 5.62 -16.38 -2.00
N GLU A 147 6.86 -16.41 -1.47
CA GLU A 147 7.11 -17.04 -0.16
C GLU A 147 6.45 -16.26 0.97
N ILE A 148 6.55 -14.93 0.96
CA ILE A 148 5.86 -14.07 1.93
C ILE A 148 4.35 -14.33 1.89
N ALA A 149 3.76 -14.37 0.69
CA ALA A 149 2.34 -14.61 0.49
C ALA A 149 1.89 -16.00 1.00
N ALA A 150 2.71 -17.03 0.83
CA ALA A 150 2.40 -18.36 1.32
C ALA A 150 2.38 -18.40 2.86
N VAL A 151 3.38 -17.79 3.50
CA VAL A 151 3.43 -17.68 4.98
C VAL A 151 2.27 -16.81 5.50
N GLU A 152 2.00 -15.66 4.87
CA GLU A 152 0.86 -14.80 5.23
C GLU A 152 -0.46 -15.57 5.11
N LYS A 153 -0.67 -16.32 4.03
CA LYS A 153 -1.87 -17.14 3.83
C LYS A 153 -2.04 -18.14 4.96
N GLU A 154 -1.00 -18.89 5.31
CA GLU A 154 -1.06 -19.86 6.41
C GLU A 154 -1.41 -19.22 7.77
N ILE A 155 -0.98 -17.98 8.02
CA ILE A 155 -1.31 -17.25 9.23
C ILE A 155 -2.76 -16.77 9.18
N ILE A 156 -3.19 -16.19 8.06
CA ILE A 156 -4.54 -15.66 7.86
C ILE A 156 -5.59 -16.78 7.93
N ASP A 157 -5.30 -17.95 7.34
CA ASP A 157 -6.21 -19.10 7.34
C ASP A 157 -6.48 -19.66 8.76
N ARG A 158 -5.62 -19.35 9.73
CA ARG A 158 -5.82 -19.74 11.14
C ARG A 158 -6.74 -18.78 11.89
N VAL A 159 -7.01 -17.60 11.33
CA VAL A 159 -7.87 -16.59 11.94
C VAL A 159 -9.32 -17.02 11.76
N LYS A 160 -10.06 -17.15 12.86
CA LYS A 160 -11.47 -17.52 12.80
C LYS A 160 -12.29 -16.33 12.29
N PRO A 161 -13.42 -16.55 11.61
CA PRO A 161 -14.33 -15.47 11.23
C PRO A 161 -14.83 -14.63 12.41
N THR A 162 -14.84 -15.21 13.62
CA THR A 162 -15.20 -14.53 14.88
C THR A 162 -14.05 -13.72 15.48
N SER A 163 -12.82 -13.85 14.97
CA SER A 163 -11.67 -13.16 15.54
C SER A 163 -11.66 -11.66 15.22
N CYS A 164 -11.37 -10.84 16.23
CA CYS A 164 -11.13 -9.41 16.06
C CYS A 164 -9.86 -8.96 16.81
N SER A 165 -9.34 -7.80 16.44
CA SER A 165 -8.21 -7.16 17.12
C SER A 165 -8.67 -5.90 17.85
N LEU A 166 -8.16 -5.68 19.05
CA LEU A 166 -8.38 -4.45 19.82
C LEU A 166 -7.19 -3.51 19.64
N TYR A 167 -7.45 -2.32 19.11
CA TYR A 167 -6.46 -1.25 19.02
C TYR A 167 -6.69 -0.21 20.11
N ILE A 168 -5.64 0.06 20.89
CA ILE A 168 -5.65 1.05 21.97
C ILE A 168 -4.70 2.18 21.57
N SER A 169 -5.23 3.38 21.40
CA SER A 169 -4.45 4.56 21.06
C SER A 169 -3.97 5.26 22.33
N ILE A 170 -2.68 5.57 22.43
CA ILE A 170 -2.10 6.47 23.42
C ILE A 170 -1.61 7.71 22.66
N PRO A 171 -2.45 8.74 22.48
CA PRO A 171 -2.18 9.84 21.53
C PRO A 171 -1.24 10.91 22.10
N PHE A 172 -0.29 10.54 22.96
CA PHE A 172 0.62 11.47 23.63
C PHE A 172 2.05 11.21 23.20
N CYS A 173 2.81 12.28 22.91
CA CYS A 173 4.24 12.18 22.62
C CYS A 173 5.01 13.19 23.46
N PRO A 174 6.24 12.86 23.92
CA PRO A 174 7.12 13.85 24.56
C PRO A 174 7.48 15.00 23.62
N SER A 175 7.62 14.70 22.32
CA SER A 175 7.85 15.67 21.25
C SER A 175 7.26 15.17 19.93
N ARG A 176 6.99 16.09 18.99
CA ARG A 176 6.47 15.74 17.67
C ARG A 176 7.61 15.65 16.66
N CYS A 177 7.77 14.50 16.00
CA CYS A 177 8.73 14.36 14.91
C CYS A 177 8.30 15.18 13.69
N SER A 178 9.27 15.73 12.95
CA SER A 178 9.02 16.57 11.76
C SER A 178 8.26 15.87 10.64
N TYR A 179 8.40 14.54 10.54
CA TYR A 179 7.73 13.70 9.56
C TYR A 179 6.40 13.11 10.08
N CYS A 180 6.02 13.36 11.34
CA CYS A 180 4.88 12.69 11.95
C CYS A 180 3.55 13.24 11.44
N SER A 181 2.79 12.38 10.77
CA SER A 181 1.41 12.63 10.31
C SER A 181 0.34 12.06 11.26
N PHE A 182 0.72 11.37 12.33
CA PHE A 182 -0.22 10.84 13.33
C PHE A 182 -0.75 11.93 14.26
N VAL A 183 -1.96 11.71 14.77
CA VAL A 183 -2.53 12.56 15.82
C VAL A 183 -1.74 12.34 17.11
N SER A 184 -1.06 13.38 17.57
CA SER A 184 -0.23 13.33 18.78
C SER A 184 -0.31 14.65 19.55
N PHE A 185 -0.52 14.55 20.86
CA PHE A 185 -0.53 15.67 21.79
C PHE A 185 0.83 15.78 22.51
N THR A 186 1.45 16.96 22.46
CA THR A 186 2.84 17.14 22.91
C THR A 186 3.05 18.31 23.87
N SER A 187 2.02 19.11 24.17
CA SER A 187 2.16 20.23 25.10
C SER A 187 2.06 19.74 26.55
N ALA A 188 2.80 20.37 27.46
CA ALA A 188 2.77 20.03 28.89
C ALA A 188 1.33 20.04 29.46
N LYS A 189 0.50 21.00 29.03
CA LYS A 189 -0.92 21.07 29.40
C LYS A 189 -1.69 19.81 29.00
N LEU A 190 -1.45 19.29 27.79
CA LEU A 190 -2.13 18.09 27.29
C LEU A 190 -1.57 16.82 27.92
N LEU A 191 -0.26 16.75 28.15
CA LEU A 191 0.36 15.65 28.90
C LEU A 191 -0.18 15.56 30.34
N GLY A 192 -0.53 16.69 30.95
CA GLY A 192 -1.22 16.72 32.24
C GLY A 192 -2.61 16.07 32.26
N LEU A 193 -3.18 15.71 31.09
CA LEU A 193 -4.44 14.99 30.97
C LEU A 193 -4.27 13.46 30.90
N LEU A 194 -3.03 12.95 31.01
CA LEU A 194 -2.75 11.52 30.87
C LEU A 194 -3.53 10.66 31.87
N ASP A 195 -3.60 11.07 33.14
CA ASP A 195 -4.28 10.29 34.17
C ASP A 195 -5.79 10.22 33.92
N SER A 196 -6.43 11.37 33.64
CA SER A 196 -7.87 11.41 33.33
C SER A 196 -8.20 10.72 32.00
N TYR A 197 -7.29 10.76 31.03
CA TYR A 197 -7.38 9.99 29.80
C TYR A 197 -7.36 8.48 30.09
N LEU A 198 -6.44 8.01 30.93
CA LEU A 198 -6.33 6.59 31.28
C LEU A 198 -7.54 6.08 32.06
N GLU A 199 -8.06 6.86 33.00
CA GLU A 199 -9.29 6.51 33.72
C GLU A 199 -10.45 6.28 32.74
N ARG A 200 -10.64 7.22 31.80
CA ARG A 200 -11.68 7.10 30.78
C ARG A 200 -11.40 5.95 29.82
N LEU A 201 -10.16 5.77 29.40
CA LEU A 201 -9.76 4.69 28.51
C LEU A 201 -10.05 3.31 29.13
N CYS A 202 -9.81 3.13 30.42
CA CYS A 202 -10.14 1.88 31.11
C CYS A 202 -11.64 1.60 31.09
N HIS A 203 -12.48 2.63 31.26
CA HIS A 203 -13.93 2.51 31.10
C HIS A 203 -14.31 2.14 29.65
N ASP A 204 -13.74 2.83 28.66
CA ASP A 204 -14.03 2.57 27.25
C ASP A 204 -13.58 1.16 26.81
N ILE A 205 -12.46 0.64 27.34
CA ILE A 205 -12.02 -0.74 27.12
C ILE A 205 -13.08 -1.71 27.64
N ASN A 206 -13.62 -1.46 28.84
CA ASN A 206 -14.64 -2.33 29.42
C ASN A 206 -15.89 -2.42 28.53
N GLU A 207 -16.46 -1.26 28.17
CA GLU A 207 -17.66 -1.18 27.32
C GLU A 207 -17.42 -1.79 25.93
N THR A 208 -16.22 -1.57 25.37
CA THR A 208 -15.84 -2.14 24.07
C THR A 208 -15.75 -3.66 24.12
N VAL A 209 -15.15 -4.22 25.18
CA VAL A 209 -15.07 -5.68 25.37
C VAL A 209 -16.46 -6.29 25.54
N ASP A 210 -17.38 -5.62 26.24
CA ASP A 210 -18.77 -6.07 26.35
C ASP A 210 -19.47 -6.10 24.99
N THR A 211 -19.35 -5.02 24.23
CA THR A 211 -19.89 -4.94 22.86
C THR A 211 -19.33 -6.04 21.96
N ILE A 212 -18.02 -6.30 22.03
CA ILE A 212 -17.36 -7.36 21.23
C ILE A 212 -17.93 -8.74 21.58
N ARG A 213 -18.13 -9.03 22.87
CA ARG A 213 -18.71 -10.30 23.34
C ARG A 213 -20.17 -10.45 22.92
N GLU A 214 -20.95 -9.38 23.00
CA GLU A 214 -22.36 -9.35 22.54
C GLU A 214 -22.46 -9.65 21.03
N LEU A 215 -21.48 -9.21 20.24
CA LEU A 215 -21.38 -9.52 18.81
C LEU A 215 -20.87 -10.95 18.53
N GLY A 216 -20.54 -11.73 19.56
CA GLY A 216 -20.00 -13.09 19.42
C GLY A 216 -18.60 -13.13 18.82
N LEU A 217 -17.81 -12.08 19.03
CA LEU A 217 -16.43 -11.97 18.54
C LEU A 217 -15.40 -12.31 19.64
N ASP A 218 -14.26 -12.81 19.21
CA ASP A 218 -13.13 -13.20 20.06
C ASP A 218 -11.96 -12.22 19.86
N ILE A 219 -11.49 -11.57 20.91
CA ILE A 219 -10.30 -10.72 20.84
C ILE A 219 -9.06 -11.62 20.78
N THR A 220 -8.35 -11.64 19.66
CA THR A 220 -7.14 -12.48 19.49
C THR A 220 -5.85 -11.69 19.54
N THR A 221 -5.93 -10.35 19.51
CA THR A 221 -4.74 -9.49 19.48
C THR A 221 -5.08 -8.13 20.06
N VAL A 222 -4.20 -7.63 20.93
CA VAL A 222 -4.25 -6.26 21.44
C VAL A 222 -3.03 -5.52 20.92
N TYR A 223 -3.25 -4.37 20.28
CA TYR A 223 -2.17 -3.48 19.82
C TYR A 223 -2.29 -2.13 20.51
N ILE A 224 -1.24 -1.72 21.21
CA ILE A 224 -1.16 -0.41 21.87
C ILE A 224 -0.24 0.48 21.02
N GLY A 225 -0.80 1.53 20.43
CA GLY A 225 -0.09 2.43 19.52
C GLY A 225 -0.52 3.88 19.69
N GLY A 226 -0.43 4.68 18.62
CA GLY A 226 -0.85 6.10 18.62
C GLY A 226 0.35 7.04 18.56
N GLY A 227 0.48 7.90 19.56
CA GLY A 227 1.67 8.73 19.75
C GLY A 227 2.85 7.87 20.21
N THR A 228 3.20 8.00 21.48
CA THR A 228 4.28 7.25 22.11
C THR A 228 3.70 6.55 23.33
N PRO A 229 3.23 5.29 23.20
CA PRO A 229 2.69 4.53 24.33
C PRO A 229 3.62 4.48 25.55
N THR A 230 4.93 4.49 25.32
CA THR A 230 5.96 4.53 26.37
C THR A 230 6.10 5.88 27.07
N THR A 231 5.25 6.87 26.76
CA THR A 231 5.07 8.08 27.56
C THR A 231 4.36 7.76 28.89
N LEU A 232 3.58 6.68 28.92
CA LEU A 232 3.01 6.17 30.17
C LEU A 232 4.15 5.75 31.10
N ASN A 233 4.09 6.22 32.34
CA ASN A 233 4.99 5.71 33.38
C ASN A 233 4.58 4.28 33.78
N GLU A 234 5.44 3.63 34.58
CA GLU A 234 5.24 2.25 35.03
C GLU A 234 3.85 2.01 35.66
N LYS A 235 3.40 2.91 36.55
CA LYS A 235 2.10 2.78 37.24
C LYS A 235 0.94 2.92 36.26
N GLN A 236 1.02 3.89 35.36
CA GLN A 236 0.02 4.12 34.32
C GLN A 236 -0.09 2.93 33.36
N LEU A 237 1.05 2.35 32.96
CA LEU A 237 1.08 1.15 32.14
C LEU A 237 0.48 -0.05 32.89
N GLN A 238 0.78 -0.20 34.18
CA GLN A 238 0.19 -1.24 35.02
C GLN A 238 -1.33 -1.12 35.12
N ILE A 239 -1.87 0.10 35.25
CA ILE A 239 -3.31 0.35 35.23
C ILE A 239 -3.92 -0.10 33.89
N LEU A 240 -3.33 0.33 32.77
CA LEU A 240 -3.83 -0.02 31.44
C LEU A 240 -3.79 -1.53 31.18
N LEU A 241 -2.65 -2.18 31.45
CA LEU A 241 -2.51 -3.63 31.27
C LEU A 241 -3.39 -4.42 32.23
N GLY A 242 -3.60 -3.91 33.45
CA GLY A 242 -4.55 -4.48 34.41
C GLY A 242 -5.99 -4.46 33.89
N ALA A 243 -6.44 -3.34 33.31
CA ALA A 243 -7.77 -3.24 32.72
C ALA A 243 -7.94 -4.22 31.53
N ILE A 244 -6.91 -4.38 30.70
CA ILE A 244 -6.91 -5.31 29.56
C ILE A 244 -6.98 -6.77 30.06
N THR A 245 -6.02 -7.18 30.89
CA THR A 245 -5.86 -8.57 31.35
C THR A 245 -6.97 -9.02 32.30
N ALA A 246 -7.70 -8.11 32.92
CA ALA A 246 -8.88 -8.45 33.72
C ALA A 246 -10.04 -9.01 32.87
N ARG A 247 -10.05 -8.77 31.55
CA ARG A 247 -11.17 -9.12 30.67
C ARG A 247 -10.78 -9.85 29.39
N ILE A 248 -9.50 -9.84 29.04
CA ILE A 248 -8.96 -10.44 27.82
C ILE A 248 -7.90 -11.44 28.26
N ASP A 249 -8.05 -12.68 27.81
CA ASP A 249 -7.10 -13.79 28.02
C ASP A 249 -5.92 -13.70 27.05
#